data_AF-A0A978TX10-F1
#
_entry.id   AF-A0A978TX10-F1
#
_cell.length_a   1.000
_cell.length_b   1.000
_cell.length_c   1.000
_cell.angle_alpha   90.00
_cell.angle_beta   90.00
_cell.angle_gamma   90.00
#
_symmetry.space_group_name_H-M   'P 1'
#
loop_
_entity.id
_entity.type
_entity.pdbx_description
1 polymer ?
#
loop_
_entity_poly.entity_id
_entity_poly.type
_entity_poly.pdbx_seq_one_letter_code
_entity_poly.pdbx_strand_id
1 'polypeptide(L)'
;MIIASYSQAEEERFERLQQEAGLALLRMIDAARWDGIWLVPVSGFRDQERQRMLFERQVSWRGSAQEAARSVAPPGYSEHHTGYAIDLADGLSQTGDIDLNFKDTAAFRWLTRHARRFGFELSFPPDNPQGVAFEPWHWRYIGSPHARVTFAQAPKR
;
A
#
# COMPACT_ATOMS: atom_id res chain seq x y z
N MET A 1 11.84 -2.39 9.68
CA MET A 1 11.94 -0.98 10.08
C MET A 1 10.56 -0.47 10.45
N ILE A 2 10.44 0.21 11.60
CA ILE A 2 9.20 0.89 12.01
C ILE A 2 9.15 2.27 11.34
N ILE A 3 7.98 2.65 10.87
CA ILE A 3 7.70 3.92 10.20
C ILE A 3 6.45 4.50 10.87
N ALA A 4 6.51 5.76 11.27
CA ALA A 4 5.34 6.43 11.81
C ALA A 4 4.23 6.50 10.74
N SER A 5 3.02 6.14 11.15
CA SER A 5 1.78 6.31 10.40
C SER A 5 1.00 7.48 11.00
N TYR A 6 0.14 8.09 10.18
CA TYR A 6 -0.71 9.18 10.63
C TYR A 6 -1.83 8.67 11.53
N SER A 7 -2.10 9.40 12.61
CA SER A 7 -3.33 9.29 13.39
C SER A 7 -4.01 10.66 13.50
N GLN A 8 -5.35 10.66 13.40
CA GLN A 8 -6.18 11.82 13.75
C GLN A 8 -6.65 11.79 15.22
N ALA A 9 -6.26 10.75 15.98
CA ALA A 9 -6.60 10.55 17.38
C ALA A 9 -5.34 10.16 18.17
N GLU A 10 -5.35 10.34 19.48
CA GLU A 10 -4.23 10.28 20.45
C GLU A 10 -3.35 9.00 20.45
N GLU A 11 -3.54 8.07 19.52
CA GLU A 11 -2.73 6.86 19.36
C GLU A 11 -1.82 6.97 18.13
N GLU A 12 -0.50 7.06 18.35
CA GLU A 12 0.49 6.92 17.28
C GLU A 12 0.36 5.53 16.64
N ARG A 13 0.08 5.50 15.34
CA ARG A 13 0.11 4.25 14.56
C ARG A 13 1.49 4.05 13.98
N PHE A 14 1.93 2.80 13.95
CA PHE A 14 3.22 2.42 13.40
C PHE A 14 3.04 1.36 12.32
N GLU A 15 3.67 1.59 11.18
CA GLU A 15 3.76 0.61 10.12
C GLU A 15 5.15 0.00 10.06
N ARG A 16 5.23 -1.23 9.55
CA ARG A 16 6.49 -1.95 9.41
C ARG A 16 6.76 -2.20 7.94
N LEU A 17 7.99 -1.96 7.49
CA LEU A 17 8.48 -2.40 6.19
C LEU A 17 9.82 -3.09 6.34
N GLN A 18 10.23 -3.80 5.29
CA GLN A 18 11.63 -4.19 5.12
C GLN A 18 12.51 -2.95 5.16
N GLN A 19 13.73 -3.08 5.70
CA GLN A 19 14.57 -1.91 6.00
C GLN A 19 14.85 -1.06 4.76
N GLU A 20 15.16 -1.68 3.62
CA GLU A 20 15.42 -0.97 2.37
C GLU A 20 14.19 -0.22 1.82
N ALA A 21 13.00 -0.84 1.89
CA ALA A 21 11.75 -0.18 1.51
C ALA A 21 11.39 0.94 2.47
N GLY A 22 11.61 0.76 3.77
CA GLY A 22 11.37 1.81 4.76
C GLY A 22 12.26 3.03 4.57
N LEU A 23 13.56 2.83 4.35
CA LEU A 23 14.48 3.91 4.05
C LEU A 23 14.14 4.62 2.72
N ALA A 24 13.71 3.86 1.71
CA ALA A 24 13.25 4.43 0.45
C ALA A 24 11.97 5.25 0.62
N LEU A 25 11.01 4.76 1.42
CA LEU A 25 9.77 5.45 1.72
C LEU A 25 10.03 6.77 2.45
N LEU A 26 10.94 6.80 3.43
CA LEU A 26 11.30 8.04 4.13
C LEU A 26 11.86 9.10 3.17
N ARG A 27 12.75 8.71 2.25
CA ARG A 27 13.27 9.62 1.22
C ARG A 27 12.17 10.12 0.29
N MET A 28 11.22 9.25 -0.07
CA MET A 28 10.07 9.62 -0.91
C MET A 28 9.14 10.59 -0.19
N ILE A 29 8.85 10.36 1.08
CA ILE A 29 8.02 11.25 1.91
C ILE A 29 8.70 12.61 2.05
N ASP A 30 9.99 12.65 2.35
CA ASP A 30 10.75 13.90 2.48
C ASP A 30 10.71 14.73 1.18
N ALA A 31 10.98 14.09 0.04
CA ALA A 31 10.89 14.76 -1.26
C ALA A 31 9.47 15.25 -1.58
N ALA A 32 8.44 14.47 -1.26
CA ALA A 32 7.05 14.90 -1.44
C ALA A 32 6.73 16.13 -0.58
N ARG A 33 7.25 16.18 0.67
CA ARG A 33 7.04 17.30 1.58
C ARG A 33 7.65 18.60 1.05
N TRP A 34 8.82 18.53 0.43
CA TRP A 34 9.44 19.68 -0.25
C TRP A 34 8.57 20.26 -1.38
N ASP A 35 7.79 19.40 -2.05
CA ASP A 35 6.85 19.80 -3.10
C ASP A 35 5.45 20.17 -2.56
N GLY A 36 5.29 20.29 -1.23
CA GLY A 36 4.01 20.60 -0.58
C GLY A 36 3.03 19.42 -0.54
N ILE A 37 3.48 18.21 -0.84
CA ILE A 37 2.66 16.99 -0.87
C ILE A 37 2.81 16.21 0.44
N TRP A 38 1.68 15.85 1.04
CA TRP A 38 1.64 15.16 2.34
C TRP A 38 1.29 13.70 2.14
N LEU A 39 2.31 12.86 1.90
CA LEU A 39 2.12 11.41 1.86
C LEU A 39 1.97 10.86 3.27
N VAL A 40 0.95 10.03 3.46
CA VAL A 40 0.60 9.40 4.74
C VAL A 40 0.66 7.88 4.61
N PRO A 41 1.55 7.18 5.33
CA PRO A 41 1.51 5.71 5.44
C PRO A 41 0.27 5.26 6.20
N VAL A 42 -0.52 4.35 5.61
CA VAL A 42 -1.76 3.82 6.19
C VAL A 42 -1.65 2.33 6.53
N SER A 43 -1.00 1.53 5.67
CA SER A 43 -0.78 0.10 5.96
C SER A 43 0.49 -0.43 5.30
N GLY A 44 1.43 -0.94 6.09
CA GLY A 44 2.64 -1.64 5.66
C GLY A 44 2.52 -3.14 5.86
N PHE A 45 3.49 -3.76 6.52
CA PHE A 45 3.53 -5.21 6.74
C PHE A 45 2.29 -5.72 7.49
N ARG A 46 1.66 -6.73 6.91
CA ARG A 46 0.54 -7.47 7.52
C ARG A 46 0.91 -8.95 7.57
N ASP A 47 0.73 -9.58 8.73
CA ASP A 47 0.90 -11.02 8.88
C ASP A 47 -0.32 -11.81 8.40
N GLN A 48 -0.21 -13.13 8.32
CA GLN A 48 -1.26 -13.99 7.76
C GLN A 48 -2.53 -13.99 8.61
N GLU A 49 -2.38 -13.89 9.93
CA GLU A 49 -3.51 -13.80 10.87
C GLU A 49 -4.33 -12.54 10.60
N ARG A 50 -3.67 -11.37 10.54
CA ARG A 50 -4.32 -10.10 10.22
C ARG A 50 -4.98 -10.12 8.85
N GLN A 51 -4.33 -10.72 7.85
CA GLN A 51 -4.94 -10.84 6.53
C GLN A 51 -6.19 -11.72 6.55
N ARG A 52 -6.16 -12.84 7.31
CA ARG A 52 -7.32 -13.73 7.44
C ARG A 52 -8.51 -13.01 8.04
N MET A 53 -8.31 -12.28 9.15
CA MET A 53 -9.38 -11.52 9.79
C MET A 53 -9.99 -10.47 8.84
N LEU A 54 -9.16 -9.78 8.05
CA LEU A 54 -9.65 -8.81 7.05
C LEU A 54 -10.43 -9.48 5.93
N PHE A 55 -9.95 -10.63 5.44
CA PHE A 55 -10.61 -11.38 4.39
C PHE A 55 -11.96 -11.94 4.86
N GLU A 56 -12.01 -12.58 6.03
CA GLU A 56 -13.24 -13.13 6.61
C GLU A 56 -14.31 -12.06 6.86
N ARG A 57 -13.89 -10.88 7.36
CA ARG A 57 -14.78 -9.73 7.48
C ARG A 57 -15.37 -9.32 6.13
N GLN A 58 -14.52 -9.24 5.10
CA GLN A 58 -14.95 -8.88 3.75
C GLN A 58 -15.90 -9.93 3.15
N VAL A 59 -15.65 -11.22 3.39
CA VAL A 59 -16.55 -12.32 2.99
C VAL A 59 -17.92 -12.15 3.62
N SER A 60 -17.96 -11.87 4.93
CA SER A 60 -19.22 -11.62 5.64
C SER A 60 -20.01 -10.44 5.05
N TRP A 61 -19.31 -9.40 4.60
CA TRP A 61 -19.94 -8.19 4.05
C TRP A 61 -20.37 -8.34 2.59
N ARG A 62 -19.59 -9.08 1.78
CA ARG A 62 -19.82 -9.25 0.32
C ARG A 62 -20.63 -10.50 -0.03
N GLY A 63 -20.81 -11.42 0.93
CA GLY A 63 -21.59 -12.64 0.75
C GLY A 63 -20.87 -13.78 0.03
N SER A 64 -19.64 -13.59 -0.46
CA SER A 64 -18.82 -14.68 -1.03
C SER A 64 -17.32 -14.38 -0.98
N ALA A 65 -16.51 -15.45 -0.98
CA ALA A 65 -15.05 -15.37 -1.08
C ALA A 65 -14.58 -14.79 -2.41
N GLN A 66 -15.30 -15.06 -3.50
CA GLN A 66 -14.99 -14.54 -4.82
C GLN A 66 -15.15 -13.01 -4.87
N GLU A 67 -16.25 -12.49 -4.33
CA GLU A 67 -16.48 -11.04 -4.28
C GLU A 67 -15.53 -10.35 -3.27
N ALA A 68 -15.21 -11.00 -2.16
CA ALA A 68 -14.23 -10.48 -1.22
C ALA A 68 -12.82 -10.36 -1.82
N ALA A 69 -12.40 -11.36 -2.61
CA ALA A 69 -11.09 -11.42 -3.25
C ALA A 69 -10.81 -10.27 -4.24
N ARG A 70 -11.87 -9.59 -4.72
CA ARG A 70 -11.76 -8.41 -5.59
C ARG A 70 -11.22 -7.17 -4.88
N SER A 71 -11.40 -7.07 -3.55
CA SER A 71 -10.97 -5.90 -2.77
C SER A 71 -10.00 -6.24 -1.64
N VAL A 72 -9.99 -7.48 -1.14
CA VAL A 72 -9.11 -7.92 -0.07
C VAL A 72 -8.47 -9.23 -0.47
N ALA A 73 -7.13 -9.30 -0.42
CA ALA A 73 -6.42 -10.54 -0.73
C ALA A 73 -6.88 -11.70 0.16
N PRO A 74 -7.05 -12.91 -0.41
CA PRO A 74 -7.01 -14.11 0.40
C PRO A 74 -5.69 -14.19 1.19
N PRO A 75 -5.67 -14.80 2.38
CA PRO A 75 -4.44 -15.03 3.13
C PRO A 75 -3.38 -15.74 2.28
N GLY A 76 -2.15 -15.24 2.32
CA GLY A 76 -1.05 -15.74 1.50
C GLY A 76 -0.89 -15.08 0.12
N TYR A 77 -1.84 -14.23 -0.30
CA TYR A 77 -1.84 -13.55 -1.61
C TYR A 77 -1.77 -12.01 -1.49
N SER A 78 -1.45 -11.48 -0.31
CA SER A 78 -1.31 -10.03 -0.09
C SER A 78 0.15 -9.62 -0.26
N GLU A 79 0.40 -8.59 -1.08
CA GLU A 79 1.74 -8.02 -1.21
C GLU A 79 2.27 -7.47 0.14
N HIS A 80 1.40 -7.13 1.09
CA HIS A 80 1.80 -6.66 2.42
C HIS A 80 2.57 -7.70 3.25
N HIS A 81 2.38 -9.01 3.02
CA HIS A 81 3.17 -10.04 3.73
C HIS A 81 4.65 -9.97 3.40
N THR A 82 5.01 -9.38 2.26
CA THR A 82 6.41 -9.25 1.84
C THR A 82 7.16 -8.20 2.66
N GLY A 83 6.44 -7.26 3.26
CA GLY A 83 7.02 -6.05 3.87
C GLY A 83 7.58 -5.05 2.85
N TYR A 84 7.31 -5.22 1.55
CA TYR A 84 7.71 -4.31 0.48
C TYR A 84 6.54 -3.49 -0.09
N ALA A 85 5.32 -3.72 0.34
CA ALA A 85 4.14 -2.95 -0.07
C ALA A 85 3.67 -1.97 1.01
N ILE A 86 3.16 -0.82 0.58
CA ILE A 86 2.64 0.24 1.44
C ILE A 86 1.37 0.84 0.82
N ASP A 87 0.35 1.01 1.66
CA ASP A 87 -0.83 1.82 1.34
C ASP A 87 -0.58 3.27 1.78
N LEU A 88 -0.85 4.22 0.87
CA LEU A 88 -0.65 5.65 1.07
C LEU A 88 -1.95 6.43 0.91
N ALA A 89 -2.14 7.45 1.74
CA ALA A 89 -3.21 8.43 1.63
C ALA A 89 -2.65 9.86 1.42
N ASP A 90 -3.54 10.78 1.02
CA ASP A 90 -3.24 12.21 0.98
C ASP A 90 -3.57 12.83 2.34
N GLY A 91 -2.55 13.32 3.04
CA GLY A 91 -2.69 13.98 4.34
C GLY A 91 -3.41 15.33 4.29
N LEU A 92 -3.70 15.86 3.09
CA LEU A 92 -4.55 17.05 2.90
C LEU A 92 -6.00 16.69 2.54
N SER A 93 -6.32 15.40 2.38
CA SER A 93 -7.70 14.95 2.18
C SER A 93 -8.48 15.01 3.49
N GLN A 94 -9.73 15.47 3.44
CA GLN A 94 -10.63 15.48 4.60
C GLN A 94 -11.04 14.08 5.06
N THR A 95 -10.96 13.08 4.17
CA THR A 95 -11.32 11.70 4.52
C THR A 95 -10.20 10.96 5.22
N GLY A 96 -8.93 11.28 4.93
CA GLY A 96 -7.75 10.57 5.48
C GLY A 96 -7.69 9.07 5.16
N ASP A 97 -8.63 8.56 4.36
CA ASP A 97 -8.85 7.14 4.11
C ASP A 97 -8.28 6.69 2.76
N ILE A 98 -8.03 5.39 2.65
CA ILE A 98 -7.63 4.72 1.41
C ILE A 98 -8.88 4.34 0.60
N ASP A 99 -9.23 5.19 -0.36
CA ASP A 99 -10.36 4.96 -1.25
C ASP A 99 -10.03 5.35 -2.70
N LEU A 100 -10.99 5.14 -3.61
CA LEU A 100 -10.81 5.47 -5.02
C LEU A 100 -10.64 6.98 -5.27
N ASN A 101 -11.07 7.85 -4.34
CA ASN A 101 -10.90 9.31 -4.48
C ASN A 101 -9.43 9.71 -4.38
N PHE A 102 -8.57 8.87 -3.77
CA PHE A 102 -7.13 9.10 -3.73
C PHE A 102 -6.54 9.35 -5.14
N LYS A 103 -7.09 8.71 -6.18
CA LYS A 103 -6.63 8.90 -7.58
C LYS A 103 -6.72 10.35 -8.07
N ASP A 104 -7.63 11.14 -7.50
CA ASP A 104 -7.90 12.52 -7.92
C ASP A 104 -7.10 13.55 -7.09
N THR A 105 -6.29 13.08 -6.15
CA THR A 105 -5.51 13.93 -5.23
C THR A 105 -4.22 14.46 -5.84
N ALA A 106 -3.64 15.49 -5.21
CA ALA A 106 -2.31 15.97 -5.56
C ALA A 106 -1.23 14.94 -5.22
N ALA A 107 -1.41 14.20 -4.11
CA ALA A 107 -0.53 13.12 -3.70
C ALA A 107 -0.41 12.01 -4.74
N PHE A 108 -1.53 11.50 -5.28
CA PHE A 108 -1.47 10.46 -6.32
C PHE A 108 -0.80 10.97 -7.61
N ARG A 109 -1.13 12.19 -8.05
CA ARG A 109 -0.45 12.82 -9.20
C ARG A 109 1.05 12.99 -8.99
N TRP A 110 1.49 13.25 -7.75
CA TRP A 110 2.91 13.31 -7.44
C TRP A 110 3.55 11.92 -7.48
N LEU A 111 2.95 10.93 -6.83
CA LEU A 111 3.48 9.56 -6.80
C LEU A 111 3.66 8.98 -8.22
N THR A 112 2.67 9.14 -9.09
CA THR A 112 2.74 8.65 -10.48
C THR A 112 3.92 9.21 -11.28
N ARG A 113 4.40 10.42 -10.95
CA ARG A 113 5.57 11.04 -11.62
C ARG A 113 6.90 10.74 -10.92
N HIS A 114 6.90 10.54 -9.61
CA HIS A 114 8.12 10.60 -8.81
C HIS A 114 8.46 9.28 -8.10
N ALA A 115 7.49 8.41 -7.78
CA ALA A 115 7.68 7.23 -6.95
C ALA A 115 8.75 6.26 -7.50
N ARG A 116 8.82 6.09 -8.83
CA ARG A 116 9.83 5.24 -9.48
C ARG A 116 11.27 5.64 -9.16
N ARG A 117 11.54 6.94 -8.92
CA ARG A 117 12.88 7.43 -8.52
C ARG A 117 13.32 6.91 -7.16
N PHE A 118 12.37 6.54 -6.31
CA PHE A 118 12.59 5.95 -5.00
C PHE A 118 12.45 4.43 -5.02
N GLY A 119 12.25 3.83 -6.19
CA GLY A 119 12.07 2.39 -6.34
C GLY A 119 10.65 1.90 -6.07
N PHE A 120 9.65 2.78 -6.05
CA PHE A 120 8.24 2.40 -5.89
C PHE A 120 7.48 2.42 -7.21
N GLU A 121 6.53 1.51 -7.37
CA GLU A 121 5.54 1.53 -8.44
C GLU A 121 4.15 1.18 -7.91
N LEU A 122 3.13 1.61 -8.64
CA LEU A 122 1.74 1.26 -8.38
C LEU A 122 1.56 -0.24 -8.69
N SER A 123 1.15 -1.06 -7.72
CA SER A 123 1.04 -2.51 -7.95
C SER A 123 -0.18 -2.89 -8.78
N PHE A 124 -1.29 -2.17 -8.56
CA PHE A 124 -2.58 -2.47 -9.18
C PHE A 124 -3.12 -1.28 -9.98
N PRO A 125 -2.49 -0.93 -11.12
CA PRO A 125 -3.09 -0.02 -12.09
C PRO A 125 -4.37 -0.63 -12.70
N PRO A 126 -5.18 0.17 -13.43
CA PRO A 126 -6.25 -0.37 -14.26
C PRO A 126 -5.70 -1.47 -15.19
N ASP A 127 -6.48 -2.53 -15.37
CA ASP A 127 -6.14 -3.67 -16.22
C ASP A 127 -4.82 -4.37 -15.89
N ASN A 128 -4.39 -4.34 -14.61
CA ASN A 128 -3.20 -5.06 -14.18
C ASN A 128 -3.33 -6.57 -14.44
N PRO A 129 -2.23 -7.26 -14.79
CA PRO A 129 -2.25 -8.67 -15.19
C PRO A 129 -2.62 -9.63 -14.04
N GLN A 130 -2.72 -9.15 -12.80
CA GLN A 130 -3.15 -9.95 -11.65
C GLN A 130 -4.67 -9.99 -11.50
N GLY A 131 -5.42 -9.19 -12.28
CA GLY A 131 -6.88 -9.13 -12.20
C GLY A 131 -7.41 -8.51 -10.90
N VAL A 132 -6.55 -7.86 -10.11
CA VAL A 132 -6.95 -7.14 -8.90
C VAL A 132 -7.62 -5.82 -9.31
N ALA A 133 -8.62 -5.37 -8.55
CA ALA A 133 -9.24 -4.07 -8.80
C ALA A 133 -8.20 -2.93 -8.75
N PHE A 134 -8.48 -1.81 -9.41
CA PHE A 134 -7.61 -0.64 -9.33
C PHE A 134 -7.51 -0.12 -7.89
N GLU A 135 -6.29 -0.06 -7.35
CA GLU A 135 -5.99 0.41 -5.99
C GLU A 135 -5.00 1.58 -6.05
N PRO A 136 -5.46 2.85 -6.20
CA PRO A 136 -4.57 4.00 -6.35
C PRO A 136 -3.64 4.22 -5.14
N TRP A 137 -4.03 3.71 -3.97
CA TRP A 137 -3.28 3.84 -2.72
C TRP A 137 -2.16 2.82 -2.56
N HIS A 138 -2.11 1.74 -3.36
CA HIS A 138 -1.24 0.57 -3.08
C HIS A 138 0.05 0.58 -3.92
N TRP A 139 1.19 0.78 -3.24
CA TRP A 139 2.49 0.93 -3.88
C TRP A 139 3.49 -0.11 -3.39
N ARG A 140 4.22 -0.75 -4.31
CA ARG A 140 5.27 -1.72 -3.99
C ARG A 140 6.66 -1.19 -4.28
N TYR A 141 7.59 -1.52 -3.39
CA TYR A 141 9.01 -1.26 -3.55
C TYR A 141 9.65 -2.37 -4.39
N ILE A 142 10.24 -2.01 -5.53
CA ILE A 142 10.98 -2.90 -6.44
C ILE A 142 12.44 -2.43 -6.63
N GLY A 143 12.90 -1.49 -5.79
CA GLY A 143 14.21 -0.85 -5.91
C GLY A 143 15.41 -1.76 -5.60
N SER A 144 15.17 -2.98 -5.10
CA SER A 144 16.23 -3.95 -4.77
C SER A 144 16.06 -5.29 -5.51
N PRO A 145 17.14 -6.09 -5.67
CA PRO A 145 17.02 -7.47 -6.13
C PRO A 145 16.14 -8.33 -5.21
N HIS A 146 16.26 -8.17 -3.89
CA HIS A 146 15.50 -8.95 -2.91
C HIS A 146 13.99 -8.73 -3.08
N ALA A 147 13.56 -7.47 -3.13
CA ALA A 147 12.15 -7.15 -3.32
C ALA A 147 11.59 -7.72 -4.62
N ARG A 148 12.33 -7.57 -5.73
CA ARG A 148 11.93 -8.12 -7.05
C ARG A 148 11.81 -9.64 -7.03
N VAL A 149 12.74 -10.35 -6.39
CA VAL A 149 12.67 -11.82 -6.26
C VAL A 149 11.48 -12.22 -5.38
N THR A 150 11.24 -11.51 -4.27
CA THR A 150 10.08 -11.79 -3.41
C THR A 150 8.76 -11.68 -4.17
N PHE A 151 8.56 -10.66 -5.01
CA PHE A 151 7.36 -10.56 -5.84
C PHE A 151 7.29 -11.61 -6.96
N ALA A 152 8.44 -11.99 -7.54
CA ALA A 152 8.47 -13.04 -8.57
C ALA A 152 8.08 -14.43 -8.02
N GLN A 153 8.34 -14.67 -6.73
CA GLN A 153 8.00 -15.93 -6.03
C GLN A 153 6.62 -15.90 -5.36
N ALA A 154 5.98 -14.73 -5.29
CA ALA A 154 4.69 -14.58 -4.64
C ALA A 154 3.59 -15.37 -5.41
N PRO A 155 2.66 -16.04 -4.70
CA PRO A 155 1.51 -16.67 -5.33
C PRO A 155 0.70 -15.65 -6.13
N LYS A 156 0.41 -15.98 -7.39
CA LYS A 156 -0.53 -15.19 -8.21
C LYS A 156 -1.95 -15.57 -7.81
N ARG A 157 -2.81 -14.56 -7.64
CA ARG A 157 -4.25 -14.77 -7.40
C ARG A 157 -4.94 -15.39 -8.60
#